data_AF-A0A957KJQ2-F1
#
_entry.id   AF-A0A957KJQ2-F1
#
_cell.length_a   1.000
_cell.length_b   1.000
_cell.length_c   1.000
_cell.angle_alpha   90.00
_cell.angle_beta   90.00
_cell.angle_gamma   90.00
#
_symmetry.space_group_name_H-M   'P 1'
#
loop_
_entity.id
_entity.type
_entity.pdbx_description
1 polymer ?
#
loop_
_entity_poly.entity_id
_entity_poly.type
_entity_poly.pdbx_seq_one_letter_code
_entity_poly.pdbx_strand_id
1 'polypeptide(L)'
;LEDDVMTLRTELPGLAALVIFPIYTVEQVMQVTKGGRYFPAGITRFIIPGRILRIKADMRVLSSNRPLHEKNRWLRNLLLDKLNGNEIRYYAEPVYLLDE
;
A
#
# COMPACT_ATOMS: atom_id res chain seq x y z
N LEU A 1 8.68 -3.14 16.00
CA LEU A 1 9.91 -2.34 16.05
C LEU A 1 10.12 -2.04 17.51
N GLU A 2 11.31 -2.38 18.02
CA GLU A 2 11.69 -2.06 19.38
C GLU A 2 11.70 -0.54 19.52
N ASP A 3 10.96 -0.02 20.49
CA ASP A 3 10.84 1.40 20.82
C ASP A 3 11.78 1.80 21.98
N ASP A 4 12.61 0.86 22.43
CA ASP A 4 13.69 1.13 23.37
C ASP A 4 14.84 1.88 22.69
N VAL A 5 14.90 3.17 22.98
CA VAL A 5 15.92 4.10 22.48
C VAL A 5 17.34 3.65 22.87
N MET A 6 17.52 2.99 24.01
CA MET A 6 18.83 2.55 24.47
C MET A 6 19.37 1.39 23.62
N THR A 7 18.51 0.41 23.32
CA THR A 7 18.85 -0.67 22.38
C THR A 7 19.19 -0.10 21.01
N LEU A 8 18.32 0.76 20.47
CA LEU A 8 18.50 1.35 19.14
C LEU A 8 19.79 2.16 19.00
N ARG A 9 20.21 2.88 20.04
CA ARG A 9 21.48 3.64 20.01
C ARG A 9 22.71 2.74 19.89
N THR A 10 22.62 1.51 20.41
CA THR A 10 23.70 0.52 20.32
C THR A 10 23.79 -0.06 18.90
N GLU A 11 22.65 -0.36 18.28
CA GLU A 11 22.57 -0.92 16.93
C GLU A 11 22.81 0.12 15.82
N LEU A 12 22.45 1.39 16.08
CA LEU A 12 22.55 2.51 15.16
C LEU A 12 23.40 3.62 15.79
N PRO A 13 24.75 3.55 15.74
CA PRO A 13 25.63 4.51 16.40
C PRO A 13 25.44 5.97 15.96
N GLY A 14 24.81 6.21 14.80
CA GLY A 14 24.47 7.53 14.26
C GLY A 14 23.05 8.02 14.57
N LEU A 15 22.29 7.33 15.42
CA LEU A 15 20.91 7.70 15.76
C LEU A 15 20.88 9.05 16.50
N ALA A 16 20.26 10.07 15.88
CA ALA A 16 20.12 11.40 16.47
C ALA A 16 18.86 11.54 17.35
N ALA A 17 17.73 10.95 16.95
CA ALA A 17 16.47 11.00 17.67
C ALA A 17 15.52 9.88 17.24
N LEU A 18 14.57 9.53 18.11
CA LEU A 18 13.42 8.67 17.82
C LEU A 18 12.12 9.46 18.03
N VAL A 19 11.24 9.45 17.04
CA VAL A 19 9.91 10.08 17.11
C VAL A 19 8.85 9.00 17.02
N ILE A 20 8.01 8.90 18.05
CA ILE A 20 6.96 7.88 18.15
C ILE A 20 5.60 8.56 18.05
N PHE A 21 4.80 8.12 17.07
CA PHE A 21 3.42 8.53 16.90
C PHE A 21 2.48 7.46 17.47
N PRO A 22 1.29 7.82 17.96
CA PRO A 22 0.31 6.84 18.39
C PRO A 22 -0.17 6.00 17.20
N ILE A 23 -0.53 4.74 17.48
CA ILE A 23 -1.13 3.86 16.48
C ILE A 23 -2.59 4.26 16.31
N TYR A 24 -2.97 4.61 15.09
CA TYR A 24 -4.36 4.96 14.73
C TYR A 24 -5.09 3.74 14.17
N THR A 25 -6.35 3.57 14.58
CA THR A 25 -7.24 2.58 13.95
C THR A 25 -7.76 3.09 12.61
N VAL A 26 -8.26 2.18 11.76
CA VAL A 26 -8.87 2.55 10.47
C VAL A 26 -10.04 3.51 10.68
N GLU A 27 -10.85 3.29 11.72
CA GLU A 27 -12.00 4.11 12.06
C GLU A 27 -11.59 5.53 12.43
N GLN A 28 -10.53 5.69 13.23
CA GLN A 28 -9.99 7.01 13.58
C GLN A 28 -9.49 7.74 12.34
N VAL A 29 -8.79 7.04 11.44
CA VAL A 29 -8.34 7.62 10.17
C VAL A 29 -9.53 8.07 9.32
N MET A 30 -10.58 7.25 9.23
CA MET A 30 -11.81 7.55 8.50
C MET A 30 -12.59 8.73 9.11
N GLN A 31 -12.64 8.86 10.43
CA GLN A 31 -13.34 9.96 11.11
C GLN A 31 -12.67 11.31 10.81
N VAL A 32 -11.34 11.38 10.90
CA VAL A 32 -10.58 12.61 10.63
C VAL A 32 -10.74 13.04 9.16
N THR A 33 -10.63 12.09 8.23
CA THR A 33 -10.74 12.35 6.79
C THR A 33 -12.15 12.76 6.36
N LYS A 34 -13.20 12.17 6.95
CA LYS A 34 -14.59 12.62 6.74
C LYS A 34 -14.82 14.08 7.16
N GLY A 35 -14.08 14.56 8.15
CA GLY A 35 -14.10 15.95 8.61
C GLY A 35 -13.28 16.92 7.76
N GLY A 36 -12.74 16.50 6.62
CA GLY A 36 -11.90 17.33 5.75
C GLY A 36 -10.49 17.62 6.29
N ARG A 37 -10.06 16.88 7.33
CA ARG A 37 -8.72 16.98 7.91
C ARG A 37 -7.85 15.83 7.45
N TYR A 38 -6.53 16.04 7.47
CA TYR A 38 -5.54 15.06 7.02
C TYR A 38 -4.50 14.82 8.12
N PHE A 39 -4.00 13.59 8.17
CA PHE A 39 -2.81 13.29 8.95
C PHE A 39 -1.56 13.80 8.20
N PRO A 40 -0.50 14.19 8.92
CA PRO A 40 0.83 14.32 8.31
C PRO A 40 1.20 13.06 7.51
N ALA A 41 1.88 13.25 6.37
CA ALA A 41 2.38 12.12 5.60
C ALA A 41 3.42 11.32 6.41
N GLY A 42 3.43 9.99 6.24
CA GLY A 42 4.45 9.11 6.82
C GLY A 42 4.20 8.62 8.25
N ILE A 43 3.12 9.04 8.92
CA ILE A 43 2.85 8.62 10.31
C ILE A 43 1.87 7.46 10.45
N THR A 44 1.18 7.08 9.37
CA THR A 44 0.27 5.92 9.33
C THR A 44 0.91 4.76 8.59
N ARG A 45 0.84 3.55 9.15
CA ARG A 45 1.35 2.32 8.51
C ARG A 45 0.25 1.27 8.40
N PHE A 46 -0.25 1.06 7.18
CA PHE A 46 -1.23 0.02 6.89
C PHE A 46 -0.54 -1.27 6.47
N ILE A 47 -0.81 -2.36 7.21
CA ILE A 47 -0.42 -3.71 6.79
C ILE A 47 -1.58 -4.28 5.98
N ILE A 48 -1.34 -4.49 4.68
CA ILE A 48 -2.36 -5.02 3.76
C ILE A 48 -1.86 -6.40 3.26
N PRO A 49 -2.39 -7.49 3.79
CA PRO A 49 -2.13 -8.83 3.27
C PRO A 49 -2.71 -9.00 1.86
N GLY A 50 -2.07 -9.81 1.02
CA GLY A 50 -2.60 -10.11 -0.32
C GLY A 50 -2.66 -8.90 -1.27
N ARG A 51 -1.80 -7.89 -1.08
CA ARG A 51 -1.70 -6.75 -2.00
C ARG A 51 -1.44 -7.25 -3.42
N ILE A 52 -2.28 -6.80 -4.35
CA ILE A 52 -2.06 -7.03 -5.78
C ILE A 52 -0.99 -6.06 -6.26
N LEU A 53 0.13 -6.61 -6.71
CA LEU A 53 1.25 -5.84 -7.25
C LEU A 53 1.27 -5.98 -8.78
N ARG A 54 1.88 -4.99 -9.46
CA ARG A 54 2.18 -5.03 -10.90
C ARG A 54 0.96 -5.33 -11.80
N ILE A 55 -0.22 -4.81 -11.46
CA ILE A 55 -1.42 -4.93 -12.30
C ILE A 55 -1.24 -4.34 -13.71
N LYS A 56 -0.33 -3.35 -13.86
CA LYS A 56 -0.02 -2.66 -15.12
C LYS A 56 -1.29 -2.16 -15.84
N ALA A 57 -2.16 -1.48 -15.08
CA ALA A 57 -3.39 -0.90 -15.59
C ALA A 57 -3.10 0.19 -16.65
N ASP A 58 -3.80 0.16 -17.79
CA ASP A 58 -3.62 1.14 -18.85
C ASP A 58 -4.20 2.51 -18.46
N MET A 59 -3.32 3.49 -18.28
CA MET A 59 -3.69 4.86 -17.92
C MET A 59 -4.64 5.52 -18.92
N ARG A 60 -4.59 5.14 -20.21
CA ARG A 60 -5.51 5.66 -21.23
C ARG A 60 -6.95 5.23 -20.95
N VAL A 61 -7.14 4.01 -20.43
CA VAL A 61 -8.48 3.54 -20.04
C VAL A 61 -8.94 4.23 -18.76
N LEU A 62 -8.06 4.34 -17.75
CA LEU A 62 -8.37 4.96 -16.47
C LEU A 62 -8.74 6.46 -16.61
N SER A 63 -8.02 7.20 -17.45
CA SER A 63 -8.24 8.63 -17.71
C SER A 63 -9.37 8.93 -18.71
N SER A 64 -9.88 7.92 -19.42
CA SER A 64 -10.94 8.13 -20.42
C SER A 64 -12.28 8.58 -19.81
N ASN A 65 -13.12 9.24 -20.60
CA ASN A 65 -14.51 9.59 -20.25
C ASN A 65 -15.49 8.40 -20.32
N ARG A 66 -14.99 7.16 -20.41
CA ARG A 66 -15.84 5.97 -20.43
C ARG A 66 -16.61 5.84 -19.11
N PRO A 67 -17.89 5.41 -19.14
CA PRO A 67 -18.65 5.13 -17.93
C PRO A 67 -17.95 4.12 -17.01
N LEU A 68 -18.19 4.24 -15.70
CA LEU A 68 -17.60 3.36 -14.67
C LEU A 68 -17.84 1.87 -14.97
N HIS A 69 -19.02 1.51 -15.46
CA HIS A 69 -19.35 0.11 -15.76
C HIS A 69 -18.50 -0.48 -16.90
N GLU A 70 -18.11 0.33 -17.88
CA GLU A 70 -17.20 -0.10 -18.96
C GLU A 70 -15.78 -0.26 -18.43
N LYS A 71 -15.31 0.66 -17.59
CA LYS A 71 -13.99 0.55 -16.93
C LYS A 71 -13.93 -0.71 -16.05
N ASN A 72 -14.99 -1.02 -15.31
CA ASN A 72 -15.09 -2.24 -14.52
C ASN A 72 -15.07 -3.50 -15.40
N ARG A 73 -15.75 -3.47 -16.55
CA ARG A 73 -15.70 -4.58 -17.52
C ARG A 73 -14.28 -4.77 -18.08
N TRP A 74 -13.61 -3.69 -18.44
CA TRP A 74 -12.22 -3.73 -18.89
C TRP A 74 -11.29 -4.31 -17.83
N LEU A 75 -11.39 -3.86 -16.58
CA LEU A 75 -10.58 -4.38 -15.48
C LEU A 75 -10.82 -5.88 -15.27
N ARG A 76 -12.08 -6.32 -15.33
CA ARG A 76 -12.41 -7.75 -15.22
C ARG A 76 -11.75 -8.55 -16.33
N ASN A 77 -11.82 -8.09 -17.58
CA ASN A 77 -11.19 -8.76 -18.71
C ASN A 77 -9.67 -8.83 -18.54
N LEU A 78 -9.03 -7.72 -18.14
CA LEU A 78 -7.59 -7.69 -17.85
C LEU A 78 -7.18 -8.76 -16.82
N LEU A 79 -7.96 -8.93 -15.75
CA LEU A 79 -7.68 -9.92 -14.72
C LEU A 79 -7.90 -11.36 -15.24
N LEU A 80 -8.94 -11.60 -16.03
CA LEU A 80 -9.20 -12.90 -16.66
C LEU A 80 -8.09 -13.28 -17.64
N ASP A 81 -7.63 -12.33 -18.45
CA ASP A 81 -6.53 -12.55 -19.40
C ASP A 81 -5.25 -12.94 -18.66
N LYS A 82 -4.93 -12.24 -17.55
CA LYS A 82 -3.78 -12.59 -16.70
C LYS A 82 -3.89 -13.97 -16.04
N LEU A 83 -5.09 -14.34 -15.62
CA LEU A 83 -5.35 -15.65 -15.04
C LEU A 83 -5.17 -16.75 -16.09
N ASN A 84 -5.78 -16.58 -17.27
CA ASN A 84 -5.68 -17.51 -18.39
C ASN A 84 -4.26 -17.63 -18.93
N GLY A 85 -3.50 -16.53 -18.90
CA GLY A 85 -2.08 -16.49 -19.28
C GLY A 85 -1.11 -17.02 -18.22
N ASN A 86 -1.59 -17.47 -17.05
CA ASN A 86 -0.76 -17.93 -15.92
C ASN A 86 0.26 -16.87 -15.46
N GLU A 87 -0.11 -15.58 -15.54
CA GLU A 87 0.72 -14.43 -15.15
C GLU A 87 0.59 -14.06 -13.66
N ILE A 88 -0.31 -14.72 -12.92
CA ILE A 88 -0.57 -14.45 -11.52
C ILE A 88 0.29 -15.38 -10.66
N ARG A 89 1.05 -14.79 -9.73
CA ARG A 89 1.87 -15.50 -8.76
C ARG A 89 1.45 -15.11 -7.35
N TYR A 90 1.26 -16.12 -6.50
CA TYR A 90 0.99 -15.95 -5.08
C TYR A 90 2.25 -16.31 -4.28
N TYR A 91 2.63 -15.41 -3.38
CA TYR A 91 3.75 -15.60 -2.47
C TYR A 91 3.22 -15.48 -1.05
N ALA A 92 3.24 -16.60 -0.32
CA ALA A 92 2.75 -16.66 1.06
C ALA A 92 3.74 -16.05 2.06
N GLU A 93 5.03 -16.14 1.75
CA GLU A 93 6.13 -15.66 2.58
C GLU A 93 6.63 -14.28 2.13
N PRO A 94 7.28 -13.49 3.01
CA PRO A 94 7.94 -12.26 2.62
C PRO A 94 8.97 -12.50 1.52
N VAL A 95 8.88 -11.71 0.44
CA VAL A 95 9.80 -11.78 -0.70
C VAL A 95 10.53 -10.46 -0.87
N TYR A 96 11.79 -10.54 -1.30
CA TYR A 96 12.54 -9.38 -1.79
C TYR A 96 12.25 -9.19 -3.28
N LEU A 97 11.71 -8.03 -3.63
CA LEU A 97 11.52 -7.62 -5.02
C LEU A 97 12.65 -6.68 -5.39
N LEU A 98 13.49 -7.09 -6.33
CA LEU A 98 14.52 -6.26 -6.95
C LEU A 98 13.89 -5.62 -8.19
N ASP A 99 13.31 -4.45 -8.00
CA ASP A 99 12.71 -3.63 -9.06
C ASP A 99 13.71 -2.49 -9.36
N GLU A 100 13.89 -2.16 -10.64
CA GLU A 100 14.79 -1.08 -11.12
C GLU A 100 14.49 0.30 -10.52
#